data_AF-A0A1G3LSW0-F1
#
_entry.id   AF-A0A1G3LSW0-F1
#
_cell.length_a   1.000
_cell.length_b   1.000
_cell.length_c   1.000
_cell.angle_alpha   90.00
_cell.angle_beta   90.00
_cell.angle_gamma   90.00
#
_symmetry.space_group_name_H-M   'P 1'
#
loop_
_entity.id
_entity.type
_entity.pdbx_description
1 polymer ?
#
loop_
_entity_poly.entity_id
_entity_poly.type
_entity_poly.pdbx_seq_one_letter_code
_entity_poly.pdbx_strand_id
1 'polypeptide(L)'
;MIPVGLSLRLGTSERSRLGMHVRIQAGAALNASPQDKVVQRLTRVLPQAKAGAGLSLALAPRLGLSLDFLYELLLYMYMQNGTLVVEPIMGFNVPVLFFYIRL
;
A
#
# COMPACT_ATOMS: atom_id res chain seq x y z
N MET A 1 0.71 10.71 -4.78
CA MET A 1 1.04 10.32 -3.40
C MET A 1 2.30 9.48 -3.42
N ILE A 2 3.28 9.79 -2.57
CA ILE A 2 4.52 8.98 -2.46
C ILE A 2 4.40 8.14 -1.19
N PRO A 3 4.40 6.79 -1.28
CA PRO A 3 4.39 5.92 -0.11
C PRO A 3 5.79 5.81 0.52
N VAL A 4 5.89 5.99 1.83
CA VAL A 4 7.11 5.70 2.62
C VAL A 4 6.74 4.69 3.70
N GLY A 5 7.40 3.53 3.77
CA GLY A 5 7.00 2.50 4.73
C GLY A 5 7.71 1.15 4.63
N LEU A 6 7.27 0.22 5.50
CA LEU A 6 7.74 -1.16 5.57
C LEU A 6 6.80 -2.07 4.78
N SER A 7 7.36 -3.03 4.05
CA SER A 7 6.61 -4.03 3.29
C SER A 7 7.03 -5.42 3.74
N LEU A 8 6.08 -6.19 4.28
CA LEU A 8 6.25 -7.59 4.65
C LEU A 8 5.56 -8.47 3.61
N ARG A 9 6.28 -9.50 3.14
CA ARG A 9 5.77 -10.50 2.21
C ARG A 9 5.93 -11.88 2.81
N LEU A 10 4.82 -12.61 2.93
CA LEU A 10 4.78 -13.98 3.43
C LEU A 10 4.37 -14.89 2.26
N GLY A 11 5.28 -15.71 1.77
CA GLY A 11 5.06 -16.56 0.58
C GLY A 11 4.91 -18.05 0.91
N THR A 12 4.27 -18.80 0.02
CA THR A 12 4.26 -20.27 0.05
C THR A 12 5.55 -20.85 -0.58
N SER A 13 5.89 -22.08 -0.18
CA SER A 13 7.17 -22.80 -0.41
C SER A 13 7.92 -22.52 -1.73
N GLU A 14 9.24 -22.31 -1.62
CA GLU A 14 10.15 -21.82 -2.67
C GLU A 14 10.42 -22.76 -3.85
N ARG A 15 9.88 -23.98 -3.85
CA ARG A 15 10.13 -24.98 -4.91
C ARG A 15 9.20 -24.86 -6.11
N SER A 16 8.06 -24.19 -5.97
CA SER A 16 7.10 -24.06 -7.06
C SER A 16 7.41 -22.87 -7.95
N ARG A 17 7.26 -23.06 -9.28
CA ARG A 17 7.33 -21.95 -10.24
C ARG A 17 6.16 -20.98 -10.05
N LEU A 18 5.02 -21.45 -9.54
CA LEU A 18 3.86 -20.63 -9.22
C LEU A 18 3.66 -20.61 -7.70
N GLY A 19 3.59 -19.42 -7.12
CA GLY A 19 3.41 -19.22 -5.68
C GLY A 19 2.32 -18.21 -5.37
N MET A 20 1.86 -18.23 -4.13
CA MET A 20 0.98 -17.21 -3.57
C MET A 20 1.69 -16.53 -2.41
N HIS A 21 1.43 -15.25 -2.21
CA HIS A 21 1.92 -14.54 -1.05
C HIS A 21 0.88 -13.59 -0.49
N VAL A 22 0.95 -13.36 0.82
CA VAL A 22 0.28 -12.26 1.50
C VAL A 22 1.25 -11.10 1.58
N ARG A 23 0.74 -9.89 1.35
CA ARG A 23 1.51 -8.66 1.46
C ARG A 23 0.82 -7.69 2.39
N ILE A 24 1.60 -7.17 3.34
CA ILE A 24 1.17 -6.10 4.24
C ILE A 24 2.18 -4.98 4.11
N GLN A 25 1.69 -3.76 3.95
CA GLN A 25 2.49 -2.54 3.91
C GLN A 25 1.90 -1.56 4.90
N ALA A 26 2.77 -0.91 5.68
CA ALA A 26 2.38 0.18 6.55
C ALA A 26 3.34 1.34 6.31
N GLY A 27 2.81 2.55 6.24
CA GLY A 27 3.56 3.71 5.87
C GLY A 27 2.74 4.99 5.92
N ALA A 28 3.13 5.95 5.09
CA ALA A 28 2.38 7.16 4.90
C ALA A 28 2.39 7.64 3.44
N ALA A 29 1.33 8.35 3.07
CA ALA A 29 1.15 8.96 1.76
C ALA A 29 1.19 10.48 1.87
N LEU A 30 2.00 11.13 1.04
CA LEU A 30 1.98 12.58 0.89
C LEU A 30 0.83 13.01 -0.04
N ASN A 31 -0.10 13.79 0.50
CA ASN A 31 -1.17 14.40 -0.29
C ASN A 31 -0.73 15.79 -0.79
N ALA A 32 -0.50 15.87 -2.10
CA ALA A 32 -0.05 17.08 -2.80
C ALA A 32 -1.18 17.84 -3.50
N SER A 33 -2.42 17.33 -3.48
CA SER A 33 -3.55 17.99 -4.16
C SER A 33 -3.98 19.27 -3.45
N PRO A 34 -4.47 20.30 -4.19
CA PRO A 34 -5.13 21.45 -3.62
C PRO A 34 -6.40 21.01 -2.86
N GLN A 35 -6.62 21.54 -1.66
CA GLN A 35 -7.75 21.17 -0.81
C GLN A 35 -8.44 22.43 -0.30
N ASP A 36 -9.18 23.08 -1.18
CA ASP A 36 -9.81 24.40 -0.96
C ASP A 36 -10.95 24.38 0.09
N LYS A 37 -11.27 23.22 0.68
CA LYS A 37 -12.41 23.02 1.59
C LYS A 37 -12.03 22.81 3.07
N VAL A 38 -10.76 22.89 3.45
CA VAL A 38 -10.29 22.51 4.79
C VAL A 38 -9.78 23.74 5.54
N VAL A 39 -10.40 24.04 6.69
CA VAL A 39 -10.17 25.29 7.45
C VAL A 39 -8.81 25.31 8.17
N GLN A 40 -8.34 24.18 8.71
CA GLN A 40 -7.00 24.03 9.29
C GLN A 40 -6.46 22.61 9.09
N ARG A 41 -5.28 22.50 8.48
CA ARG A 41 -4.62 21.23 8.18
C ARG A 41 -3.66 20.86 9.30
N LEU A 42 -3.84 19.69 9.92
CA LEU A 42 -2.87 19.16 10.89
C LEU A 42 -1.66 18.51 10.22
N THR A 43 -1.84 17.80 9.09
CA THR A 43 -0.73 17.12 8.40
C THR A 43 -0.92 17.01 6.88
N ARG A 44 0.20 17.04 6.13
CA ARG A 44 0.23 16.67 4.70
C ARG A 44 0.44 15.18 4.45
N VAL A 45 0.67 14.46 5.53
CA VAL A 45 1.08 13.08 5.59
C VAL A 45 -0.11 12.27 6.10
N LEU A 46 -0.59 11.35 5.28
CA LEU A 46 -1.70 10.47 5.59
C LEU A 46 -1.14 9.11 6.02
N PRO A 47 -1.38 8.65 7.25
CA PRO A 47 -1.10 7.27 7.60
C PRO A 47 -1.75 6.33 6.59
N GLN A 48 -0.98 5.36 6.11
CA GLN A 48 -1.36 4.46 5.04
C GLN A 48 -1.11 3.02 5.47
N ALA A 49 -2.09 2.16 5.26
CA ALA A 49 -1.94 0.73 5.37
C ALA A 49 -2.42 0.09 4.06
N LYS A 50 -1.70 -0.92 3.59
CA LYS A 50 -2.12 -1.76 2.47
C LYS A 50 -2.04 -3.22 2.88
N ALA A 51 -3.04 -3.99 2.53
CA ALA A 51 -3.04 -5.42 2.76
C ALA A 51 -3.66 -6.14 1.57
N GLY A 52 -3.18 -7.34 1.30
CA GLY A 52 -3.77 -8.17 0.26
C GLY A 52 -2.92 -9.38 -0.05
N ALA A 53 -3.19 -9.94 -1.22
CA ALA A 53 -2.55 -11.15 -1.69
C ALA A 53 -2.03 -10.96 -3.11
N GLY A 54 -1.06 -11.77 -3.49
CA GLY A 54 -0.56 -11.80 -4.85
C GLY A 54 -0.19 -13.18 -5.32
N LEU A 55 -0.04 -13.28 -6.62
CA LEU A 55 0.46 -14.45 -7.33
C LEU A 55 1.88 -14.16 -7.78
N SER A 56 2.76 -15.15 -7.68
CA SER A 56 4.14 -15.05 -8.12
C SER A 56 4.47 -16.15 -9.11
N LEU A 57 5.21 -15.81 -10.16
CA LEU A 57 5.69 -16.72 -11.19
C LEU A 57 7.21 -16.58 -11.31
N ALA A 58 7.95 -17.62 -10.94
CA ALA A 58 9.39 -17.69 -11.15
C ALA A 58 9.69 -17.99 -12.62
N LEU A 59 10.40 -17.05 -13.28
CA LEU A 59 10.86 -17.19 -14.66
C LEU A 59 12.27 -17.79 -14.73
N ALA A 60 13.11 -17.47 -13.75
CA ALA A 60 14.47 -17.99 -13.59
C ALA A 60 14.76 -18.17 -12.08
N PRO A 61 15.87 -18.85 -11.70
CA PRO A 61 16.19 -19.09 -10.29
C PRO A 61 16.22 -17.83 -9.42
N ARG A 62 16.53 -16.66 -10.01
CA ARG A 62 16.61 -15.36 -9.32
C ARG A 62 15.62 -14.32 -9.83
N LEU A 63 14.78 -14.64 -10.82
CA LEU A 63 13.89 -13.66 -11.45
C LEU A 63 12.46 -14.17 -11.49
N GLY A 64 11.51 -13.30 -11.18
CA GLY A 64 10.10 -13.63 -11.26
C GLY A 64 9.20 -12.43 -11.48
N LEU A 65 7.95 -12.74 -11.79
CA LEU A 65 6.84 -11.81 -11.92
C LEU A 65 5.92 -11.96 -10.72
N SER A 66 5.36 -10.85 -10.26
CA SER A 66 4.39 -10.81 -9.18
C SER A 66 3.20 -9.95 -9.59
N LEU A 67 2.00 -10.46 -9.38
CA LEU A 67 0.75 -9.73 -9.52
C LEU A 67 0.12 -9.57 -8.14
N ASP A 68 0.00 -8.34 -7.66
CA ASP A 68 -0.56 -8.05 -6.33
C ASP A 68 -1.95 -7.40 -6.44
N PHE A 69 -2.88 -7.91 -5.63
CA PHE A 69 -4.19 -7.31 -5.38
C PHE A 69 -4.18 -6.74 -3.96
N LEU A 70 -4.13 -5.42 -3.85
CA LEU A 70 -4.00 -4.73 -2.57
C LEU A 70 -5.22 -3.88 -2.30
N TYR A 71 -5.75 -3.99 -1.09
CA TYR A 71 -6.68 -3.04 -0.52
C TYR A 71 -5.89 -1.99 0.25
N GLU A 72 -6.26 -0.73 0.07
CA GLU A 72 -5.59 0.42 0.69
C GLU A 72 -6.54 1.13 1.65
N LEU A 73 -5.99 1.51 2.79
CA LEU A 73 -6.59 2.36 3.81
C LEU A 73 -5.67 3.56 4.04
N LEU A 74 -6.24 4.76 3.94
CA LEU A 74 -5.60 6.03 4.23
C LEU A 74 -6.42 6.74 5.31
N LEU A 75 -5.76 7.37 6.27
CA LEU A 75 -6.43 8.16 7.30
C LEU A 75 -6.25 9.64 7.03
N TYR A 76 -7.35 10.32 6.72
CA TYR A 76 -7.40 11.76 6.54
C TYR A 76 -7.76 12.45 7.85
N MET A 77 -6.81 13.21 8.40
CA MET A 77 -6.97 13.84 9.71
C MET A 77 -6.99 15.36 9.57
N TYR A 78 -8.02 16.00 10.12
CA TYR A 78 -8.18 17.45 10.08
C TYR A 78 -8.89 17.98 11.33
N MET A 79 -8.78 19.28 11.60
CA MET A 79 -9.51 19.92 12.69
C MET A 79 -10.82 20.50 12.18
N GLN A 80 -11.91 20.25 12.88
CA GLN A 80 -13.22 20.87 12.64
C GLN A 80 -13.80 21.34 13.97
N ASN A 81 -14.03 22.65 14.11
CA ASN A 81 -14.58 23.27 15.31
C ASN A 81 -13.83 22.91 16.61
N GLY A 82 -12.49 22.81 16.55
CA GLY A 82 -11.66 22.47 17.71
C GLY A 82 -11.58 20.96 18.03
N THR A 83 -12.24 20.12 17.24
CA THR A 83 -12.21 18.65 17.39
C THR A 83 -11.37 18.02 16.29
N LEU A 84 -10.56 17.01 16.63
CA LEU A 84 -9.86 16.18 15.67
C LEU A 84 -10.86 15.24 14.97
N VAL A 85 -10.95 15.34 13.65
CA VAL A 85 -11.74 14.44 12.81
C VAL A 85 -10.79 13.53 12.03
N VAL A 86 -11.15 12.25 11.96
CA VAL A 86 -10.42 11.22 11.21
C VAL A 86 -11.38 10.55 10.22
N GLU A 87 -11.14 10.76 8.94
CA GLU A 87 -11.90 10.16 7.84
C GLU A 87 -11.09 9.05 7.17
N PRO A 88 -11.57 7.79 7.19
CA PRO A 88 -10.93 6.70 6.46
C PRO A 88 -11.25 6.80 4.97
N ILE A 89 -10.22 6.83 4.14
CA ILE A 89 -10.31 6.70 2.68
C ILE A 89 -9.86 5.30 2.34
N MET A 90 -10.75 4.50 1.76
CA MET A 90 -10.50 3.08 1.48
C MET A 90 -10.79 2.73 0.03
N GLY A 91 -10.04 1.78 -0.53
CA GLY A 91 -10.30 1.31 -1.88
C GLY A 91 -9.38 0.17 -2.32
N PHE A 92 -9.80 -0.52 -3.38
CA PHE A 92 -8.92 -1.46 -4.08
C PHE A 92 -7.95 -0.68 -4.96
N ASN A 93 -6.67 -1.01 -4.86
CA ASN A 93 -5.70 -0.56 -5.83
C ASN A 93 -5.88 -1.32 -7.14
N VAL A 94 -5.54 -0.65 -8.24
CA VAL A 94 -5.35 -1.31 -9.53
C VAL A 94 -4.32 -2.43 -9.32
N PRO A 95 -4.59 -3.67 -9.80
CA PRO A 95 -3.64 -4.77 -9.67
C PRO A 95 -2.27 -4.37 -10.19
N VAL A 96 -1.24 -4.54 -9.37
CA VAL A 96 0.10 -4.09 -9.71
C VAL A 96 0.94 -5.29 -10.13
N LEU A 97 1.43 -5.24 -11.35
CA LEU A 97 2.42 -6.19 -11.86
C LEU A 97 3.82 -5.63 -11.63
N PHE A 98 4.72 -6.43 -11.07
CA PHE A 98 6.13 -6.06 -10.93
C PHE A 98 7.05 -7.25 -11.10
N PHE A 99 8.25 -6.95 -11.58
CA PHE A 99 9.37 -7.88 -11.60
C PHE A 99 10.07 -7.84 -10.24
N TYR A 100 10.47 -9.01 -9.75
CA TYR A 100 11.30 -9.11 -8.57
C TYR A 100 12.55 -9.94 -8.85
N ILE A 101 13.62 -9.57 -8.16
CA ILE A 101 14.86 -10.35 -8.11
C ILE A 101 14.89 -11.02 -6.74
N ARG A 102 15.09 -12.34 -6.71
CA ARG A 102 15.36 -13.08 -5.46
C ARG A 102 16.86 -12.94 -5.16
N LEU A 103 17.18 -12.32 -4.03
CA LEU A 103 18.53 -12.19 -3.50
C LEU A 103 18.98 -13.50 -2.86
#